data_AF-Q95ZL9-F1
#
_entry.id   AF-Q95ZL9-F1
#
_cell.length_a   1.000
_cell.length_b   1.000
_cell.length_c   1.000
_cell.angle_alpha   90.00
_cell.angle_beta   90.00
_cell.angle_gamma   90.00
#
_symmetry.space_group_name_H-M   'P 1'
#
loop_
_entity.id
_entity.type
_entity.pdbx_description
1 polymer ?
#
loop_
_entity_poly.entity_id
_entity_poly.type
_entity_poly.pdbx_seq_one_letter_code
_entity_poly.pdbx_strand_id
1 'polypeptide(L)'
;MKRTTTDQQSSFQTDYFLTQLSHFTEAKFSLFEHAPLSERRERFRVHVERDEMPLTFCKTGINIPVKLEWSQTNGNEISFRSRPLVFNGIWVKVIGAMNSESLEGRVRFERFQREKRDRVISETFVFPEVEEEPIGLTDAEIAALRRDGLPI
;
A
#
# COMPACT_ATOMS: atom_id res chain seq x y z
N MET A 1 13.76 22.18 -6.11
CA MET A 1 13.24 21.68 -7.41
C MET A 1 11.99 20.84 -7.13
N LYS A 2 10.81 21.21 -7.63
CA LYS A 2 9.61 20.36 -7.48
C LYS A 2 9.82 19.10 -8.33
N ARG A 3 9.83 17.92 -7.69
CA ARG A 3 10.00 16.63 -8.38
C ARG A 3 8.80 16.24 -9.25
N THR A 4 7.70 16.98 -9.17
CA THR A 4 6.42 16.60 -9.76
C THR A 4 5.79 17.73 -10.54
N THR A 5 5.07 17.39 -11.62
CA THR A 5 4.30 18.35 -12.41
C THR A 5 3.16 18.94 -11.58
N THR A 6 2.78 20.19 -11.84
CA THR A 6 1.70 20.86 -11.10
C THR A 6 0.36 20.23 -11.45
N ASP A 7 0.08 20.04 -12.74
CA ASP A 7 -1.14 19.39 -13.23
C ASP A 7 -0.87 17.90 -13.47
N GLN A 8 -1.06 17.11 -12.41
CA GLN A 8 -0.87 15.66 -12.42
C GLN A 8 -1.87 14.94 -13.35
N GLN A 9 -3.10 15.46 -13.49
CA GLN A 9 -4.14 14.78 -14.26
C GLN A 9 -3.88 14.92 -15.76
N SER A 10 -3.69 16.16 -16.23
CA SER A 10 -3.47 16.42 -17.65
C SER A 10 -2.14 15.82 -18.11
N SER A 11 -1.10 15.90 -17.27
CA SER A 11 0.21 15.27 -17.58
C SER A 11 0.11 13.75 -17.72
N PHE A 12 -0.68 13.06 -16.88
CA PHE A 12 -0.88 11.61 -16.99
C PHE A 12 -1.57 11.20 -18.31
N GLN A 13 -2.49 12.04 -18.80
CA GLN A 13 -3.26 11.78 -20.02
C GLN A 13 -2.53 12.15 -21.31
N THR A 14 -1.50 13.01 -21.22
CA THR A 14 -0.76 13.52 -22.38
C THR A 14 0.65 12.94 -22.51
N ASP A 15 1.21 12.37 -21.44
CA ASP A 15 2.52 11.71 -21.48
C ASP A 15 2.46 10.45 -22.36
N TYR A 16 3.39 10.37 -23.31
CA TYR A 16 3.45 9.31 -24.32
C TYR A 16 3.63 7.91 -23.71
N PHE A 17 4.43 7.77 -22.65
CA PHE A 17 4.66 6.48 -22.01
C PHE A 17 3.48 6.10 -21.12
N LEU A 18 2.97 7.04 -20.31
CA LEU A 18 1.87 6.77 -19.39
C LEU A 18 0.56 6.45 -20.10
N THR A 19 0.28 7.09 -21.24
CA THR A 19 -0.88 6.72 -22.07
C THR A 19 -0.80 5.25 -22.51
N GLN A 20 0.35 4.77 -22.96
CA GLN A 20 0.54 3.35 -23.31
C GLN A 20 0.45 2.43 -22.08
N LEU A 21 1.09 2.82 -20.98
CA LEU A 21 1.15 2.03 -19.75
C LEU A 21 -0.15 2.06 -18.95
N SER A 22 -1.09 2.98 -19.26
CA SER A 22 -2.40 3.06 -18.62
C SER A 22 -3.34 1.90 -18.99
N HIS A 23 -3.05 1.22 -20.10
CA HIS A 23 -3.72 -0.01 -20.50
C HIS A 23 -2.95 -1.22 -19.99
N PHE A 24 -3.67 -2.32 -19.76
CA PHE A 24 -3.02 -3.57 -19.37
C PHE A 24 -2.02 -4.04 -20.45
N THR A 25 -0.76 -4.11 -20.07
CA THR A 25 0.36 -4.55 -20.89
C THR A 25 1.06 -5.73 -20.21
N GLU A 26 1.78 -6.51 -21.00
CA GLU A 26 2.55 -7.65 -20.52
C GLU A 26 3.73 -7.17 -19.68
N ALA A 27 3.96 -7.85 -18.57
CA ALA A 27 5.15 -7.67 -17.76
C ALA A 27 5.75 -9.01 -17.33
N LYS A 28 7.05 -9.00 -17.06
CA LYS A 28 7.81 -10.14 -16.55
C LYS A 28 8.63 -9.74 -15.32
N PHE A 29 8.92 -10.70 -14.46
CA PHE A 29 9.85 -10.49 -13.35
C PHE A 29 11.28 -10.24 -13.88
N SER A 30 11.86 -9.08 -13.53
CA SER A 30 13.09 -8.58 -14.16
C SER A 30 14.38 -9.25 -13.68
N LEU A 31 14.39 -9.85 -12.50
CA LEU A 31 15.63 -10.29 -11.88
C LEU A 31 16.04 -11.70 -12.33
N PHE A 32 17.36 -11.91 -12.34
CA PHE A 32 18.00 -13.21 -12.58
C PHE A 32 17.60 -13.87 -13.90
N GLU A 33 17.47 -13.10 -15.00
CA GLU A 33 17.03 -13.63 -16.29
C GLU A 33 17.90 -14.77 -16.85
N HIS A 34 19.17 -14.83 -16.44
CA HIS A 34 20.12 -15.88 -16.82
C HIS A 34 20.02 -17.15 -15.96
N ALA A 35 19.33 -17.10 -14.83
CA ALA A 35 19.21 -18.24 -13.92
C ALA A 35 18.12 -19.22 -14.39
N PRO A 36 18.21 -20.51 -14.01
CA PRO A 36 17.17 -21.49 -14.29
C PRO A 36 15.81 -21.06 -13.74
N LEU A 37 14.73 -21.45 -14.43
CA LEU A 37 13.37 -21.03 -14.09
C LEU A 37 12.98 -21.42 -12.65
N SER A 38 13.40 -22.58 -12.16
CA SER A 38 13.17 -23.02 -10.78
C SER A 38 13.76 -22.06 -9.74
N GLU A 39 15.00 -21.60 -9.95
CA GLU A 39 15.63 -20.61 -9.08
C GLU A 39 14.90 -19.27 -9.17
N ARG A 40 14.55 -18.81 -10.38
CA ARG A 40 13.85 -17.54 -10.58
C ARG A 40 12.48 -17.53 -9.86
N ARG A 41 11.76 -18.65 -9.85
CA ARG A 41 10.49 -18.80 -9.11
C ARG A 41 10.67 -18.66 -7.61
N GLU A 42 11.72 -19.29 -7.07
CA GLU A 42 12.05 -19.15 -5.65
C GLU A 42 12.41 -17.71 -5.31
N ARG A 43 13.26 -17.07 -6.13
CA ARG A 43 13.61 -15.66 -5.95
C ARG A 43 12.39 -14.74 -6.04
N PHE A 44 11.46 -15.01 -6.95
CA PHE A 44 10.23 -14.25 -7.09
C PHE A 44 9.40 -14.31 -5.81
N ARG A 45 9.17 -15.51 -5.25
CA ARG A 45 8.46 -15.68 -3.97
C ARG A 45 9.12 -14.89 -2.84
N VAL A 46 10.44 -14.99 -2.70
CA VAL A 46 11.20 -14.24 -1.68
C VAL A 46 11.06 -12.72 -1.84
N HIS A 47 10.95 -12.21 -3.07
CA HIS A 47 10.73 -10.77 -3.29
C HIS A 47 9.30 -10.36 -2.94
N VAL A 48 8.29 -11.17 -3.30
CA VAL A 48 6.90 -10.92 -2.92
C VAL A 48 6.73 -10.85 -1.41
N GLU A 49 7.36 -11.75 -0.66
CA GLU A 49 7.38 -11.73 0.82
C GLU A 49 8.03 -10.48 1.42
N ARG A 50 8.88 -9.80 0.64
CA ARG A 50 9.56 -8.55 1.02
C ARG A 50 8.84 -7.29 0.53
N ASP A 51 7.62 -7.43 0.02
CA ASP A 51 6.87 -6.36 -0.63
C ASP A 51 7.62 -5.74 -1.83
N GLU A 52 8.42 -6.54 -2.55
CA GLU A 52 9.18 -6.09 -3.71
C GLU A 52 8.83 -6.94 -4.94
N MET A 53 8.66 -6.29 -6.09
CA MET A 53 8.37 -6.97 -7.34
C MET A 53 8.99 -6.20 -8.51
N PRO A 54 10.31 -6.29 -8.74
CA PRO A 54 10.92 -5.67 -9.92
C PRO A 54 10.32 -6.26 -11.21
N LEU A 55 9.72 -5.39 -12.02
CA LEU A 55 9.01 -5.77 -13.25
C LEU A 55 9.59 -5.08 -14.49
N THR A 56 9.65 -5.85 -15.57
CA THR A 56 9.95 -5.36 -16.92
C THR A 56 8.64 -5.27 -17.68
N PHE A 57 8.31 -4.10 -18.19
CA PHE A 57 7.12 -3.88 -19.02
C PHE A 57 7.50 -4.21 -20.46
N CYS A 58 7.07 -5.37 -20.95
CA CYS A 58 7.59 -5.98 -22.17
C CYS A 58 7.40 -5.09 -23.42
N LYS A 59 6.27 -4.38 -23.50
CA LYS A 59 5.95 -3.51 -24.65
C LYS A 59 6.89 -2.31 -24.78
N THR A 60 7.31 -1.73 -23.65
CA THR A 60 8.14 -0.51 -23.63
C THR A 60 9.60 -0.79 -23.30
N GLY A 61 9.93 -1.99 -22.82
CA GLY A 61 11.28 -2.39 -22.41
C GLY A 61 11.77 -1.74 -21.12
N ILE A 62 10.90 -1.05 -20.37
CA ILE A 62 11.30 -0.36 -19.13
C ILE A 62 11.26 -1.30 -17.93
N ASN A 63 12.24 -1.15 -17.03
CA ASN A 63 12.31 -1.86 -15.77
C ASN A 63 11.91 -0.94 -14.62
N ILE A 64 10.95 -1.37 -13.80
CA ILE A 64 10.45 -0.62 -12.66
C ILE A 64 10.64 -1.45 -11.38
N PRO A 65 11.35 -0.94 -10.36
CA PRO A 65 11.47 -1.61 -9.08
C PRO A 65 10.18 -1.39 -8.26
N VAL A 66 9.14 -2.16 -8.55
CA VAL A 66 7.84 -2.01 -7.90
C VAL A 66 7.93 -2.42 -6.42
N LYS A 67 7.47 -1.55 -5.53
CA LYS A 67 7.24 -1.87 -4.12
C LYS A 67 5.77 -2.08 -3.88
N LEU A 68 5.39 -3.14 -3.20
CA LEU A 68 4.00 -3.55 -3.00
C LEU A 68 3.39 -2.78 -1.82
N GLU A 69 2.16 -2.33 -2.01
CA GLU A 69 1.26 -1.86 -0.94
C GLU A 69 0.47 -3.05 -0.38
N TRP A 70 -0.02 -3.91 -1.28
CA TRP A 70 -0.61 -5.20 -0.93
C TRP A 70 -0.45 -6.18 -2.10
N SER A 71 -0.48 -7.47 -1.77
CA SER A 71 -0.60 -8.57 -2.73
C SER A 71 -1.50 -9.67 -2.17
N GLN A 72 -2.19 -10.37 -3.07
CA GLN A 72 -3.03 -11.52 -2.75
C GLN A 72 -2.70 -12.65 -3.71
N THR A 73 -2.42 -13.83 -3.16
CA THR A 73 -2.09 -15.03 -3.92
C THR A 73 -3.30 -15.95 -3.98
N ASN A 74 -3.75 -16.27 -5.20
CA ASN A 74 -4.82 -17.22 -5.49
C ASN A 74 -4.28 -18.30 -6.45
N GLY A 75 -3.86 -19.43 -5.90
CA GLY A 75 -3.16 -20.47 -6.66
C GLY A 75 -1.82 -19.94 -7.19
N ASN A 76 -1.65 -19.93 -8.51
CA ASN A 76 -0.44 -19.40 -9.15
C ASN A 76 -0.54 -17.91 -9.50
N GLU A 77 -1.71 -17.28 -9.35
CA GLU A 77 -1.89 -15.88 -9.67
C GLU A 77 -1.67 -15.01 -8.42
N ILE A 78 -0.82 -13.99 -8.55
CA ILE A 78 -0.56 -12.98 -7.53
C ILE A 78 -1.11 -11.65 -8.03
N SER A 79 -2.29 -11.27 -7.54
CA SER A 79 -2.85 -9.95 -7.75
C SER A 79 -2.19 -8.96 -6.79
N PHE A 80 -1.87 -7.75 -7.25
CA PHE A 80 -1.15 -6.78 -6.43
C PHE A 80 -1.47 -5.33 -6.78
N ARG A 81 -1.10 -4.45 -5.84
CA ARG A 81 -1.02 -3.01 -6.02
C ARG A 81 0.29 -2.51 -5.46
N SER A 82 0.96 -1.62 -6.20
CA SER A 82 2.16 -0.97 -5.73
C SER A 82 1.87 0.17 -4.77
N ARG A 83 2.86 0.50 -3.93
CA ARG A 83 2.93 1.81 -3.30
C ARG A 83 3.03 2.90 -4.37
N PRO A 84 2.59 4.13 -4.07
CA PRO A 84 2.72 5.25 -4.98
C PRO A 84 4.19 5.53 -5.34
N LEU A 85 4.45 5.77 -6.62
CA LEU A 85 5.76 6.15 -7.13
C LEU A 85 5.63 7.32 -8.11
N VAL A 86 6.73 8.03 -8.33
CA VAL A 86 6.80 9.15 -9.28
C VAL A 86 7.42 8.65 -10.57
N PHE A 87 6.70 8.76 -11.68
CA PHE A 87 7.16 8.45 -13.03
C PHE A 87 6.99 9.69 -13.91
N ASN A 88 8.07 10.17 -14.54
CA ASN A 88 8.08 11.44 -15.30
C ASN A 88 7.46 12.64 -14.54
N GLY A 89 7.67 12.70 -13.22
CA GLY A 89 7.08 13.74 -12.37
C GLY A 89 5.59 13.57 -12.06
N ILE A 90 5.01 12.42 -12.39
CA ILE A 90 3.59 12.12 -12.18
C ILE A 90 3.46 10.98 -11.16
N TRP A 91 2.60 11.18 -10.16
CA TRP A 91 2.28 10.18 -9.15
C TRP A 91 1.39 9.10 -9.74
N VAL A 92 1.87 7.86 -9.66
CA VAL A 92 1.23 6.68 -10.23
C VAL A 92 1.35 5.51 -9.26
N LYS A 93 0.53 4.49 -9.51
CA LYS A 93 0.63 3.16 -8.92
C LYS A 93 0.60 2.14 -10.05
N VAL A 94 1.25 1.00 -9.84
CA VAL A 94 1.16 -0.16 -10.72
C VAL A 94 0.16 -1.12 -10.10
N ILE A 95 -0.78 -1.59 -10.89
CA ILE A 95 -1.70 -2.65 -10.49
C ILE A 95 -1.70 -3.75 -11.54
N GLY A 96 -1.99 -4.97 -11.12
CA GLY A 96 -2.14 -6.09 -12.04
C GLY A 96 -2.01 -7.42 -11.35
N ALA A 97 -1.70 -8.43 -12.14
CA ALA A 97 -1.47 -9.79 -11.68
C ALA A 97 -0.23 -10.38 -12.35
N MET A 98 0.53 -11.16 -11.59
CA MET A 98 1.66 -11.95 -12.04
C MET A 98 1.41 -13.43 -11.79
N ASN A 99 1.87 -14.30 -12.67
CA ASN A 99 1.86 -15.74 -12.47
C ASN A 99 3.17 -16.19 -11.82
N SER A 100 3.10 -16.89 -10.69
CA SER A 100 4.25 -17.37 -9.92
C SER A 100 5.04 -18.48 -10.61
N GLU A 101 4.45 -19.18 -11.59
CA GLU A 101 5.08 -20.25 -12.34
C GLU A 101 5.72 -19.76 -13.64
N SER A 102 5.01 -18.94 -14.44
CA SER A 102 5.60 -18.38 -15.68
C SER A 102 6.46 -17.14 -15.43
N LEU A 103 6.28 -16.46 -14.29
CA LEU A 103 6.90 -15.17 -13.96
C LEU A 103 6.51 -14.03 -14.90
N GLU A 104 5.37 -14.19 -15.56
CA GLU A 104 4.77 -13.26 -16.50
C GLU A 104 3.37 -12.86 -16.03
N GLY A 105 2.89 -11.70 -16.47
CA GLY A 105 1.60 -11.18 -16.03
C GLY A 105 1.13 -10.00 -16.85
N ARG A 106 0.01 -9.42 -16.43
CA ARG A 106 -0.55 -8.21 -17.03
C ARG A 106 -0.72 -7.13 -15.98
N VAL A 107 -0.18 -5.97 -16.29
CA VAL A 107 -0.10 -4.83 -15.37
C VAL A 107 -0.43 -3.54 -16.09
N ARG A 108 -0.84 -2.52 -15.35
CA ARG A 108 -1.03 -1.17 -15.85
C ARG A 108 -0.66 -0.14 -14.81
N PHE A 109 -0.37 1.06 -15.29
CA PHE A 109 -0.25 2.25 -14.47
C PHE A 109 -1.64 2.85 -14.25
N GLU A 110 -1.91 3.26 -13.02
CA GLU A 110 -3.03 4.12 -12.69
C GLU A 110 -2.49 5.39 -12.04
N ARG A 111 -3.15 6.51 -12.30
CA ARG A 111 -2.79 7.74 -11.62
C ARG A 111 -3.09 7.61 -10.14
N PHE A 112 -2.12 7.96 -9.32
CA PHE A 112 -2.33 8.05 -7.88
C PHE A 112 -2.96 9.41 -7.55
N GLN A 113 -4.19 9.37 -7.04
CA GLN A 113 -4.77 10.47 -6.30
C GLN A 113 -4.52 10.17 -4.82
N ARG A 114 -3.73 11.03 -4.16
CA ARG A 114 -3.73 11.01 -2.70
C ARG A 114 -5.14 11.41 -2.28
N GLU A 115 -5.88 10.49 -1.68
CA GLU A 115 -7.12 10.83 -1.02
C GLU A 115 -6.79 11.96 -0.04
N LYS A 116 -7.31 13.16 -0.33
CA LYS A 116 -7.45 14.15 0.72
C LYS A 116 -8.50 13.56 1.63
N ARG A 117 -8.05 12.81 2.64
CA ARG A 117 -8.82 12.75 3.87
C ARG A 117 -8.85 14.18 4.36
N ASP A 118 -9.83 14.93 3.90
CA ASP A 118 -10.36 16.02 4.68
C ASP A 118 -10.71 15.34 5.99
N ARG A 119 -9.81 15.50 6.97
CA ARG A 119 -10.20 15.38 8.36
C ARG A 119 -11.19 16.52 8.56
N VAL A 120 -12.40 16.34 8.06
CA VAL A 120 -13.57 16.90 8.70
C VAL A 120 -13.49 16.27 10.07
N ILE A 121 -12.90 17.03 11.00
CA ILE A 121 -13.23 16.88 12.40
C ILE A 121 -14.70 17.23 12.42
N SER A 122 -15.55 16.24 12.17
CA SER A 122 -16.93 16.31 12.56
C SER A 122 -16.86 16.30 14.08
N GLU A 123 -16.93 17.49 14.68
CA GLU A 123 -17.25 17.72 16.07
C GLU A 123 -18.64 17.13 16.34
N THR A 124 -18.73 15.80 16.35
CA THR A 124 -19.83 15.01 16.88
C THR A 124 -19.32 13.59 17.09
N PHE A 125 -18.20 13.46 17.80
CA PHE A 125 -17.98 12.24 18.58
C PHE A 125 -18.98 12.33 19.74
N VAL A 126 -20.15 11.72 19.55
CA VAL A 126 -20.94 11.21 20.66
C VAL A 126 -20.12 10.06 21.21
N PHE A 127 -19.26 10.36 22.18
CA PHE A 127 -18.70 9.33 23.03
C PHE A 127 -19.90 8.66 23.69
N PRO A 128 -20.07 7.32 23.60
CA PRO A 128 -20.99 6.66 24.51
C PRO A 128 -20.57 7.07 25.92
N GLU A 129 -21.52 7.52 26.74
CA GLU A 129 -21.32 7.66 28.18
C GLU A 129 -20.86 6.30 28.69
N VAL A 130 -19.54 6.12 28.76
CA VAL A 130 -18.94 5.11 29.61
C VAL A 130 -19.07 5.75 30.99
N GLU A 131 -19.92 5.16 31.83
CA GLU A 131 -19.89 5.46 33.26
C GLU A 131 -18.45 5.25 33.73
N GLU A 132 -17.72 6.35 33.88
CA GLU A 132 -16.39 6.32 34.48
C GLU A 132 -16.59 5.91 35.93
N GLU A 133 -16.29 4.66 36.25
CA GLU A 133 -16.15 4.26 37.65
C GLU A 133 -15.12 5.19 38.30
N PRO A 134 -15.46 5.89 39.39
CA PRO A 134 -14.54 6.81 40.02
C PRO A 134 -13.29 6.04 40.46
N ILE A 135 -12.15 6.41 39.89
CA ILE A 135 -10.85 5.88 40.29
C ILE A 135 -10.52 6.52 41.65
N GLY A 136 -10.99 5.90 42.73
CA GLY A 136 -10.80 6.35 44.11
C GLY A 136 -11.86 5.78 45.04
N LEU A 137 -11.55 5.72 46.33
CA LEU A 137 -12.53 5.36 47.35
C LEU A 137 -13.64 6.42 47.40
N THR A 138 -14.88 5.98 47.35
CA THR A 138 -16.05 6.84 47.56
C THR A 138 -16.04 7.44 48.97
N ASP A 139 -16.69 8.59 49.17
CA ASP A 139 -16.76 9.24 50.49
C ASP A 139 -17.33 8.30 51.59
N ALA A 140 -18.20 7.37 51.20
CA ALA A 140 -18.73 6.35 52.10
C ALA A 140 -17.65 5.33 52.53
N GLU A 141 -16.79 4.91 51.61
CA GLU A 141 -15.66 4.02 51.90
C GLU A 141 -14.58 4.73 52.73
N ILE A 142 -14.28 5.99 52.43
CA ILE A 142 -13.39 6.83 53.26
C ILE A 142 -13.94 6.98 54.68
N ALA A 143 -15.25 7.20 54.83
CA ALA A 143 -15.90 7.30 56.14
C ALA A 143 -15.88 5.97 56.91
N ALA A 144 -16.02 4.83 56.23
CA ALA A 144 -15.90 3.51 56.84
C ALA A 144 -14.47 3.24 57.32
N LEU A 145 -13.45 3.51 56.50
CA LEU A 145 -12.04 3.35 56.88
C LEU A 145 -11.65 4.23 58.08
N ARG A 146 -12.18 5.48 58.14
CA ARG A 146 -12.01 6.35 59.30
C ARG A 146 -12.69 5.82 60.56
N ARG A 147 -13.85 5.16 60.42
CA ARG A 147 -14.56 4.54 61.56
C ARG A 147 -13.80 3.32 62.09
N ASP A 148 -13.15 2.57 61.21
CA ASP A 148 -12.35 1.38 61.57
C ASP A 148 -10.91 1.72 62.02
N GLY A 149 -10.57 3.01 62.12
CA GLY A 149 -9.30 3.47 62.69
C GLY A 149 -8.07 3.19 61.81
N LEU A 150 -8.26 2.93 60.51
CA LEU A 150 -7.18 2.69 59.57
C LEU A 150 -6.66 4.02 58.99
N PRO A 151 -5.34 4.24 58.90
CA PRO A 151 -4.78 5.43 58.27
C PRO A 151 -5.00 5.35 56.75
N ILE A 152 -5.68 6.36 56.23
CA ILE A 152 -5.79 6.72 54.80
C ILE A 152 -4.79 7.81 54.44
#